data_AF-A0A1F2Y6Z3-F1
#
_entry.id   AF-A0A1F2Y6Z3-F1
#
_cell.length_a   1.000
_cell.length_b   1.000
_cell.length_c   1.000
_cell.angle_alpha   90.00
_cell.angle_beta   90.00
_cell.angle_gamma   90.00
#
_symmetry.space_group_name_H-M   'P 1'
#
loop_
_entity.id
_entity.type
_entity.pdbx_description
1 polymer ?
#
loop_
_entity_poly.entity_id
_entity_poly.type
_entity_poly.pdbx_seq_one_letter_code
_entity_poly.pdbx_strand_id
1 'polypeptide(L)'
;MKSIARAALAFAVITAGELVVFNHYNSLFTMKAHQAVVQYTAPRPTTSQLTGIHVLNSQVLAVSDDGTQLAYIDTGNVLHVLDVTTHSEVYKLQLDYQPVYLTWIRNDYLFIGTEAQQAGLADLRLSTIAVGSGTVRLINDFSGFAPTSTFKKISFSPYTNDVYILVGGQTATILYHYDTNSNLSQIDLGGRYVSNVAVTSTTNHLFF
;
A
#
# COMPACT_ATOMS: atom_id res chain seq x y z
N MET A 1 -18.39 53.38 -30.86
CA MET A 1 -17.77 53.84 -29.58
C MET A 1 -18.63 53.56 -28.34
N LYS A 2 -19.96 53.74 -28.34
CA LYS A 2 -20.80 53.53 -27.15
C LYS A 2 -20.91 52.06 -26.66
N SER A 3 -20.72 51.05 -27.51
CA SER A 3 -20.82 49.63 -27.13
C SER A 3 -19.57 49.10 -26.42
N ILE A 4 -18.38 49.52 -26.87
CA ILE A 4 -17.09 49.10 -26.30
C ILE A 4 -16.93 49.64 -24.87
N ALA A 5 -17.35 50.88 -24.62
CA ALA A 5 -17.34 51.46 -23.28
C ALA A 5 -18.26 50.71 -22.31
N ARG A 6 -19.40 50.18 -22.79
CA ARG A 6 -20.33 49.38 -21.98
C ARG A 6 -19.76 47.99 -21.67
N ALA A 7 -19.09 47.36 -22.63
CA ALA A 7 -18.42 46.09 -22.42
C ALA A 7 -17.26 46.21 -21.42
N ALA A 8 -16.42 47.25 -21.55
CA ALA A 8 -15.33 47.52 -20.61
C ALA A 8 -15.84 47.78 -19.18
N LEU A 9 -16.95 48.52 -19.04
CA LEU A 9 -17.58 48.73 -17.74
C LEU A 9 -18.12 47.42 -17.14
N ALA A 10 -18.73 46.56 -17.95
CA ALA A 10 -19.23 45.26 -17.50
C ALA A 10 -18.09 44.36 -17.01
N PHE A 11 -16.98 44.30 -17.74
CA PHE A 11 -15.79 43.55 -17.31
C PHE A 11 -15.21 44.08 -15.99
N ALA A 12 -15.10 45.40 -15.85
CA ALA A 12 -14.61 46.01 -14.61
C ALA A 12 -15.48 45.68 -13.40
N VAL A 13 -16.82 45.63 -13.58
CA VAL A 13 -17.76 45.26 -12.52
C VAL A 13 -17.64 43.77 -12.15
N ILE A 14 -17.50 42.89 -13.15
CA ILE A 14 -17.30 41.45 -12.92
C ILE A 14 -16.00 41.20 -12.15
N THR A 15 -14.89 41.80 -12.59
CA THR A 15 -13.59 41.64 -11.91
C THR A 15 -13.62 42.20 -10.49
N ALA A 16 -14.30 43.34 -10.26
CA ALA A 16 -14.48 43.86 -8.90
C ALA A 16 -15.31 42.91 -8.02
N GLY A 17 -16.35 42.29 -8.58
CA GLY A 17 -17.14 41.27 -7.88
C GLY A 17 -16.33 40.03 -7.51
N GLU A 18 -15.54 39.51 -8.44
CA GLU A 18 -14.63 38.38 -8.21
C GLU A 18 -13.62 38.69 -7.10
N LEU A 19 -13.03 39.90 -7.11
CA LEU A 19 -12.04 40.32 -6.12
C LEU A 19 -12.64 40.43 -4.71
N VAL A 20 -13.90 40.88 -4.59
CA VAL A 20 -14.64 40.92 -3.33
C VAL A 20 -14.97 39.52 -2.83
N VAL A 21 -15.41 38.61 -3.71
CA VAL A 21 -15.70 37.22 -3.35
C VAL A 21 -14.41 36.50 -2.90
N PHE A 22 -13.31 36.67 -3.63
CA PHE A 22 -12.01 36.11 -3.24
C PHE A 22 -11.54 36.65 -1.89
N ASN A 23 -11.62 37.96 -1.65
CA ASN A 23 -11.27 38.53 -0.34
C ASN A 23 -12.17 38.04 0.79
N HIS A 24 -13.47 37.88 0.53
CA HIS A 24 -14.40 37.33 1.52
C HIS A 24 -14.04 35.89 1.89
N TYR A 25 -13.84 35.01 0.90
CA TYR A 25 -13.39 33.65 1.13
C TYR A 25 -12.03 33.61 1.83
N ASN A 26 -11.08 34.43 1.39
CA ASN A 26 -9.77 34.49 2.02
C ASN A 26 -9.88 34.92 3.49
N SER A 27 -10.78 35.87 3.83
CA SER A 27 -11.04 36.25 5.22
C SER A 27 -11.64 35.11 6.05
N LEU A 28 -12.54 34.31 5.47
CA LEU A 28 -13.14 33.14 6.13
C LEU A 28 -12.11 32.02 6.37
N PHE A 29 -11.15 31.83 5.45
CA PHE A 29 -10.06 30.87 5.63
C PHE A 29 -8.91 31.38 6.51
N THR A 30 -8.68 32.70 6.55
CA THR A 30 -7.62 33.30 7.38
C THR A 30 -8.04 33.42 8.85
N MET A 31 -9.34 33.50 9.15
CA MET A 31 -9.85 33.56 10.54
C MET A 31 -9.91 32.21 11.28
N LYS A 32 -9.37 31.12 10.70
CA LYS A 32 -9.16 29.83 11.41
C LYS A 32 -7.69 29.41 11.51
N ALA A 33 -6.77 30.37 11.56
CA ALA A 33 -5.43 30.15 12.10
C ALA A 33 -5.29 30.70 13.52
N HIS A 34 -6.30 30.50 14.39
CA HIS A 34 -5.97 30.35 15.82
C HIS A 34 -5.38 28.96 15.97
N GLN A 35 -4.09 28.84 15.66
CA GLN A 35 -3.30 27.80 16.28
C GLN A 35 -3.34 28.09 17.77
N ALA A 36 -4.27 27.43 18.47
CA ALA A 36 -4.03 27.14 19.87
C ALA A 36 -2.70 26.40 19.86
N VAL A 37 -1.61 27.11 20.20
CA VAL A 37 -0.37 26.49 20.58
C VAL A 37 -0.70 25.80 21.89
N VAL A 38 -1.31 24.62 21.79
CA VAL A 38 -1.22 23.63 22.85
C VAL A 38 0.27 23.35 22.88
N GLN A 39 0.99 24.02 23.79
CA GLN A 39 2.29 23.54 24.22
C GLN A 39 2.03 22.17 24.81
N TYR A 40 2.04 21.16 23.94
CA TYR A 40 2.33 19.81 24.32
C TYR A 40 3.78 19.88 24.79
N THR A 41 3.98 20.14 26.08
CA THR A 41 5.16 19.62 26.76
C THR A 41 5.04 18.12 26.55
N ALA A 42 5.66 17.62 25.48
CA ALA A 42 5.91 16.21 25.33
C ALA A 42 6.42 15.75 26.69
N PRO A 43 5.79 14.76 27.34
CA PRO A 43 6.36 14.17 28.53
C PRO A 43 7.80 13.88 28.18
N ARG A 44 8.73 14.55 28.87
CA ARG A 44 10.16 14.28 28.74
C ARG A 44 10.25 12.76 28.72
N PRO A 45 10.74 12.12 27.65
CA PRO A 45 10.75 10.68 27.59
C PRO A 45 11.56 10.23 28.80
N THR A 46 10.87 9.80 29.85
CA THR A 46 11.44 8.84 30.76
C THR A 46 11.84 7.74 29.83
N THR A 47 13.14 7.58 29.65
CA THR A 47 13.75 6.41 29.03
C THR A 47 13.39 5.22 29.91
N SER A 48 12.11 4.83 29.93
CA SER A 48 11.78 3.43 29.90
C SER A 48 12.45 2.96 28.63
N GLN A 49 13.65 2.40 28.77
CA GLN A 49 14.11 1.41 27.82
C GLN A 49 12.91 0.50 27.61
N LEU A 50 12.30 0.59 26.43
CA LEU A 50 11.25 -0.31 26.04
C LEU A 50 11.94 -1.67 25.91
N THR A 51 11.99 -2.41 27.01
CA THR A 51 12.62 -3.72 27.08
C THR A 51 11.86 -4.65 26.15
N GLY A 52 12.56 -5.27 25.20
CA GLY A 52 11.95 -6.16 24.20
C GLY A 52 11.48 -5.47 22.92
N ILE A 53 11.73 -4.17 22.73
CA ILE A 53 11.56 -3.54 21.41
C ILE A 53 12.85 -3.65 20.61
N HIS A 54 12.83 -4.51 19.59
CA HIS A 54 13.88 -4.64 18.60
C HIS A 54 13.54 -3.78 17.39
N VAL A 55 14.39 -2.81 17.06
CA VAL A 55 14.23 -2.01 15.84
C VAL A 55 14.66 -2.87 14.66
N LEU A 56 13.69 -3.39 13.92
CA LEU A 56 13.93 -4.07 12.66
C LEU A 56 14.12 -3.03 11.58
N ASN A 57 15.33 -2.96 11.01
CA ASN A 57 15.61 -2.16 9.83
C ASN A 57 15.25 -2.96 8.57
N SER A 58 13.98 -3.33 8.45
CA SER A 58 13.43 -4.07 7.32
C SER A 58 12.42 -3.18 6.59
N GLN A 59 12.52 -3.16 5.26
CA GLN A 59 11.55 -2.45 4.43
C GLN A 59 10.24 -3.23 4.29
N VAL A 60 10.27 -4.55 4.50
CA VAL A 60 9.14 -5.44 4.26
C VAL A 60 9.11 -6.54 5.33
N LEU A 61 8.06 -6.54 6.14
CA LEU A 61 7.85 -7.52 7.22
C LEU A 61 6.38 -7.95 7.30
N ALA A 62 6.16 -9.15 7.84
CA ALA A 62 4.82 -9.68 8.09
C ALA A 62 4.84 -10.67 9.27
N VAL A 63 3.78 -10.67 10.07
CA VAL A 63 3.58 -11.60 11.18
C VAL A 63 2.50 -12.62 10.78
N SER A 64 2.67 -13.89 11.15
CA SER A 64 1.70 -14.95 10.88
C SER A 64 0.36 -14.68 11.56
N ASP A 65 -0.72 -15.29 11.06
CA ASP A 65 -2.07 -15.04 11.60
C ASP A 65 -2.19 -15.40 13.09
N ASP A 66 -1.43 -16.41 13.55
CA ASP A 66 -1.36 -16.81 14.96
C ASP A 66 -0.33 -16.04 15.80
N GLY A 67 0.44 -15.14 15.19
CA GLY A 67 1.46 -14.33 15.87
C GLY A 67 2.73 -15.09 16.25
N THR A 68 2.87 -16.37 15.89
CA THR A 68 4.00 -17.22 16.31
C THR A 68 5.24 -17.04 15.45
N GLN A 69 5.09 -16.55 14.22
CA GLN A 69 6.19 -16.40 13.27
C GLN A 69 6.26 -14.97 12.73
N LEU A 70 7.49 -14.49 12.57
CA LEU A 70 7.81 -13.21 11.95
C LEU A 70 8.62 -13.47 10.69
N ALA A 71 8.14 -12.98 9.56
CA ALA A 71 8.86 -12.94 8.31
C ALA A 71 9.35 -11.51 8.05
N TYR A 72 10.61 -11.33 7.70
CA TYR A 72 11.14 -10.03 7.31
C TYR A 72 12.25 -10.18 6.28
N ILE A 73 12.51 -9.09 5.57
CA ILE A 73 13.56 -9.04 4.56
C ILE A 73 14.65 -8.08 5.01
N ASP A 74 15.89 -8.54 5.02
CA ASP A 74 17.04 -7.73 5.38
C ASP A 74 17.53 -6.84 4.22
N THR A 75 18.58 -6.06 4.47
CA THR A 75 19.19 -5.19 3.45
C THR A 75 19.94 -5.95 2.35
N GLY A 76 20.16 -7.25 2.52
CA GLY A 76 20.78 -8.14 1.53
C GLY A 76 19.77 -8.85 0.64
N ASN A 77 18.49 -8.46 0.68
CA ASN A 77 17.38 -9.13 0.01
C ASN A 77 17.26 -10.61 0.42
N VAL A 78 17.54 -10.90 1.70
CA VAL A 78 17.34 -12.21 2.28
C VAL A 78 16.03 -12.21 3.06
N LEU A 79 15.14 -13.13 2.72
CA LEU A 79 13.96 -13.43 3.53
C LEU A 79 14.39 -14.28 4.72
N HIS A 80 14.04 -13.81 5.91
CA HIS A 80 14.18 -14.53 7.18
C HIS A 80 12.79 -14.82 7.73
N VAL A 81 12.61 -16.01 8.30
CA VAL A 81 11.45 -16.36 9.11
C VAL A 81 11.95 -16.82 10.47
N LEU A 82 11.45 -16.17 11.51
CA LEU A 82 11.79 -16.44 12.91
C LEU A 82 10.56 -16.95 13.64
N ASP A 83 10.77 -17.91 14.53
CA ASP A 83 9.82 -18.18 15.61
C ASP A 83 9.92 -17.07 16.65
N VAL A 84 8.79 -16.40 16.95
CA VAL A 84 8.73 -15.21 17.81
C VAL A 84 9.03 -15.55 19.27
N THR A 85 8.73 -16.77 19.71
CA THR A 85 8.88 -17.17 21.12
C THR A 85 10.33 -17.54 21.44
N THR A 86 10.96 -18.30 20.55
CA THR A 86 12.32 -18.83 20.71
C THR A 86 13.37 -17.94 20.07
N HIS A 87 12.96 -16.97 19.25
CA HIS A 87 13.82 -16.13 18.40
C HIS A 87 14.72 -16.94 17.46
N SER A 88 14.34 -18.19 17.16
CA SER A 88 15.12 -19.08 16.31
C SER A 88 14.73 -18.89 14.84
N GLU A 89 15.72 -18.87 13.96
CA GLU A 89 15.48 -18.86 12.52
C GLU A 89 14.94 -20.22 12.07
N VAL A 90 13.72 -20.23 11.54
CA VAL A 90 13.04 -21.43 11.03
C VAL A 90 13.17 -21.55 9.51
N TYR A 91 13.40 -20.44 8.81
CA TYR A 91 13.59 -20.43 7.37
C TYR A 91 14.41 -19.23 6.90
N LYS A 92 15.17 -19.43 5.82
CA LYS A 92 15.98 -18.41 5.18
C LYS A 92 16.03 -18.62 3.67
N LEU A 93 15.91 -17.56 2.88
CA LEU A 93 15.98 -17.60 1.42
C LEU A 93 16.61 -16.34 0.84
N GLN A 94 17.62 -16.50 -0.01
CA GLN A 94 18.13 -15.41 -0.85
C GLN A 94 17.16 -15.15 -2.00
N LEU A 95 16.76 -13.90 -2.19
CA LEU A 95 15.87 -13.51 -3.28
C LEU A 95 16.66 -13.05 -4.49
N ASP A 96 16.17 -13.42 -5.68
CA ASP A 96 16.77 -13.05 -6.98
C ASP A 96 16.41 -11.62 -7.42
N TYR A 97 15.30 -11.08 -6.89
CA TYR A 97 14.71 -9.81 -7.28
C TYR A 97 14.42 -8.95 -6.06
N GLN A 98 14.28 -7.63 -6.26
CA GLN A 98 14.03 -6.70 -5.18
C GLN A 98 12.64 -6.96 -4.57
N PRO A 99 12.52 -7.30 -3.28
CA PRO A 99 11.23 -7.47 -2.65
C PRO A 99 10.55 -6.13 -2.40
N VAL A 100 9.24 -6.10 -2.64
CA VAL A 100 8.39 -4.92 -2.47
C VAL A 100 7.13 -5.21 -1.66
N TYR A 101 6.81 -6.48 -1.42
CA TYR A 101 5.64 -6.89 -0.65
C TYR A 101 5.82 -8.25 0.01
N LEU A 102 5.32 -8.40 1.22
CA LEU A 102 5.33 -9.66 1.99
C LEU A 102 4.05 -9.73 2.82
N THR A 103 3.37 -10.87 2.80
CA THR A 103 2.30 -11.16 3.75
C THR A 103 2.17 -12.66 3.96
N TRP A 104 1.70 -13.06 5.13
CA TRP A 104 1.37 -14.45 5.40
C TRP A 104 0.09 -14.88 4.69
N ILE A 105 0.07 -16.17 4.38
CA ILE A 105 -1.09 -16.94 4.03
C ILE A 105 -1.22 -17.96 5.15
N ARG A 106 -2.11 -17.69 6.11
CA ARG A 106 -2.21 -18.49 7.34
C ARG A 106 -0.87 -18.48 8.10
N ASN A 107 -0.28 -19.65 8.38
CA ASN A 107 0.89 -19.79 9.27
C ASN A 107 2.08 -20.53 8.63
N ASP A 108 1.93 -20.93 7.37
CA ASP A 108 2.77 -21.94 6.73
C ASP A 108 3.23 -21.54 5.31
N TYR A 109 2.57 -20.52 4.74
CA TYR A 109 2.92 -19.95 3.45
C TYR A 109 3.04 -18.43 3.51
N LEU A 110 3.87 -17.89 2.63
CA LEU A 110 4.04 -16.47 2.41
C LEU A 110 3.69 -16.11 0.97
N PHE A 111 2.98 -15.01 0.76
CA PHE A 111 3.07 -14.29 -0.50
C PHE A 111 4.30 -13.39 -0.47
N ILE A 112 5.09 -13.45 -1.53
CA ILE A 112 6.18 -12.53 -1.78
C ILE A 112 6.00 -11.85 -3.12
N GLY A 113 5.95 -10.51 -3.08
CA GLY A 113 5.97 -9.66 -4.25
C GLY A 113 7.38 -9.12 -4.46
N THR A 114 7.94 -9.39 -5.63
CA THR A 114 9.24 -8.85 -6.05
C THR A 114 9.10 -8.01 -7.30
N GLU A 115 10.04 -7.11 -7.51
CA GLU A 115 10.12 -6.25 -8.68
C GLU A 115 11.39 -6.57 -9.49
N ALA A 116 11.22 -6.71 -10.79
CA ALA A 116 12.27 -6.63 -11.78
C ALA A 116 12.12 -5.30 -12.54
N GLN A 117 13.12 -4.44 -12.43
CA GLN A 117 13.15 -3.20 -13.20
C GLN A 117 13.60 -3.50 -14.63
N GLN A 118 12.73 -3.24 -15.61
CA GLN A 118 13.05 -3.44 -17.02
C GLN A 118 12.73 -2.18 -17.83
N ALA A 119 13.77 -1.55 -18.39
CA ALA A 119 13.67 -0.51 -19.42
C ALA A 119 12.62 0.60 -19.17
N GLY A 120 12.50 1.10 -17.94
CA GLY A 120 11.55 2.17 -17.60
C GLY A 120 10.10 1.72 -17.40
N LEU A 121 9.88 0.42 -17.22
CA LEU A 121 8.65 -0.19 -16.72
C LEU A 121 8.96 -1.01 -15.46
N ALA A 122 7.93 -1.22 -14.63
CA ALA A 122 8.01 -2.12 -13.48
C ALA A 122 7.36 -3.46 -13.86
N ASP A 123 8.13 -4.54 -13.76
CA ASP A 123 7.61 -5.90 -13.84
C ASP A 123 7.54 -6.47 -12.42
N LEU A 124 6.33 -6.80 -12.00
CA LEU A 124 6.04 -7.29 -10.66
C LEU A 124 5.80 -8.79 -10.71
N ARG A 125 6.45 -9.53 -9.83
CA ARG A 125 6.36 -10.98 -9.73
C ARG A 125 5.77 -11.36 -8.38
N LEU A 126 4.69 -12.14 -8.41
CA LEU A 126 4.07 -12.68 -7.19
C LEU A 126 4.37 -14.17 -7.09
N SER A 127 4.93 -14.60 -5.96
CA SER A 127 5.17 -16.01 -5.67
C SER A 127 4.62 -16.38 -4.30
N THR A 128 4.35 -17.68 -4.11
CA THR A 128 4.15 -18.28 -2.79
C THR A 128 5.40 -19.00 -2.34
N ILE A 129 5.73 -18.92 -1.05
CA ILE A 129 6.80 -19.69 -0.42
C ILE A 129 6.17 -20.57 0.66
N ALA A 130 6.40 -21.88 0.59
CA ALA A 130 6.04 -22.81 1.65
C ALA A 130 7.18 -22.87 2.68
N VAL A 131 7.00 -22.27 3.86
CA VAL A 131 8.07 -22.11 4.86
C VAL A 131 8.66 -23.45 5.30
N GLY A 132 7.80 -24.45 5.53
CA GLY A 132 8.25 -25.78 6.01
C GLY A 132 9.02 -26.61 4.98
N SER A 133 8.86 -26.37 3.67
CA SER A 133 9.56 -27.14 2.62
C SER A 133 10.57 -26.33 1.83
N GLY A 134 10.54 -25.00 1.96
CA GLY A 134 11.30 -24.06 1.13
C GLY A 134 10.85 -24.00 -0.32
N THR A 135 9.73 -24.62 -0.68
CA THR A 135 9.22 -24.62 -2.06
C THR A 135 8.74 -23.23 -2.45
N VAL A 136 9.27 -22.69 -3.56
CA VAL A 136 8.83 -21.43 -4.15
C VAL A 136 8.02 -21.72 -5.41
N ARG A 137 6.81 -21.16 -5.50
CA ARG A 137 5.93 -21.28 -6.67
C ARG A 137 5.54 -19.91 -7.17
N LEU A 138 5.80 -19.67 -8.46
CA LEU A 138 5.31 -18.48 -9.16
C LEU A 138 3.79 -18.55 -9.28
N ILE A 139 3.10 -17.47 -8.92
CA ILE A 139 1.68 -17.27 -9.21
C ILE A 139 1.55 -16.64 -10.59
N ASN A 140 2.15 -15.47 -10.77
CA ASN A 140 2.13 -14.76 -12.04
C ASN A 140 3.20 -13.66 -12.11
N ASP A 141 3.55 -13.30 -13.35
CA ASP A 141 4.29 -12.09 -13.69
C ASP A 141 3.33 -11.03 -14.23
N PHE A 142 3.39 -9.83 -13.66
CA PHE A 142 2.57 -8.68 -13.97
C PHE A 142 3.46 -7.62 -14.62
N SER A 143 3.26 -7.36 -15.91
CA SER A 143 4.11 -6.47 -16.69
C SER A 143 3.37 -5.26 -17.26
N GLY A 144 4.13 -4.28 -17.73
CA GLY A 144 3.60 -3.10 -18.40
C GLY A 144 3.13 -2.00 -17.45
N PHE A 145 3.55 -2.03 -16.19
CA PHE A 145 3.22 -1.01 -15.22
C PHE A 145 4.19 0.17 -15.27
N ALA A 146 3.69 1.35 -14.88
CA ALA A 146 4.56 2.51 -14.65
C ALA A 146 5.61 2.18 -13.57
N PRO A 147 6.84 2.75 -13.64
CA PRO A 147 7.95 2.46 -12.70
C PRO A 147 7.69 2.67 -11.21
N THR A 148 6.61 3.36 -10.86
CA THR A 148 6.22 3.63 -9.46
C THR A 148 5.13 2.69 -8.97
N SER A 149 4.72 1.73 -9.79
CA SER A 149 3.66 0.78 -9.45
C SER A 149 4.24 -0.35 -8.61
N THR A 150 3.50 -0.77 -7.60
CA THR A 150 3.88 -1.88 -6.73
C THR A 150 2.65 -2.69 -6.32
N PHE A 151 2.85 -3.82 -5.66
CA PHE A 151 1.79 -4.51 -4.95
C PHE A 151 1.36 -3.65 -3.76
N LYS A 152 0.12 -3.16 -3.78
CA LYS A 152 -0.43 -2.34 -2.69
C LYS A 152 -1.05 -3.20 -1.62
N LYS A 153 -1.76 -4.25 -2.05
CA LYS A 153 -2.42 -5.19 -1.15
C LYS A 153 -2.63 -6.53 -1.85
N ILE A 154 -2.47 -7.60 -1.10
CA ILE A 154 -2.88 -8.95 -1.49
C ILE A 154 -3.78 -9.48 -0.38
N SER A 155 -4.97 -9.95 -0.77
CA SER A 155 -5.96 -10.48 0.16
C SER A 155 -6.30 -11.92 -0.22
N PHE A 156 -6.10 -12.84 0.72
CA PHE A 156 -6.43 -14.25 0.57
C PHE A 156 -7.78 -14.58 1.19
N SER A 157 -8.61 -15.32 0.47
CA SER A 157 -9.88 -15.85 1.00
C SER A 157 -9.66 -17.29 1.48
N PRO A 158 -9.65 -17.57 2.79
CA PRO A 158 -9.60 -18.94 3.27
C PRO A 158 -10.90 -19.72 2.95
N TYR A 159 -12.01 -19.02 2.67
CA TYR A 159 -13.29 -19.64 2.31
C TYR A 159 -13.31 -20.17 0.88
N THR A 160 -12.87 -19.37 -0.09
CA THR A 160 -12.85 -19.78 -1.51
C THR A 160 -11.50 -20.27 -1.99
N ASN A 161 -10.43 -20.03 -1.22
CA ASN A 161 -9.03 -20.23 -1.64
C ASN A 161 -8.60 -19.34 -2.83
N ASP A 162 -9.31 -18.23 -3.03
CA ASP A 162 -8.98 -17.22 -4.02
C ASP A 162 -7.99 -16.18 -3.48
N VAL A 163 -7.27 -15.52 -4.41
CA VAL A 163 -6.37 -14.42 -4.11
C VAL A 163 -6.78 -13.18 -4.88
N TYR A 164 -6.87 -12.05 -4.18
CA TYR A 164 -7.13 -10.75 -4.77
C TYR A 164 -5.86 -9.90 -4.70
N ILE A 165 -5.35 -9.45 -5.84
CA ILE A 165 -4.07 -8.75 -5.99
C ILE A 165 -4.33 -7.32 -6.45
N LEU A 166 -4.11 -6.35 -5.57
CA LEU A 166 -4.19 -4.94 -5.90
C LEU A 166 -2.80 -4.41 -6.26
N VAL A 167 -2.63 -4.02 -7.52
CA VAL A 167 -1.41 -3.40 -8.06
C VAL A 167 -1.69 -1.94 -8.38
N GLY A 168 -0.75 -1.05 -8.12
CA GLY A 168 -0.84 0.30 -8.66
C GLY A 168 0.16 1.29 -8.09
N GLY A 169 0.09 2.51 -8.61
CA GLY A 169 0.90 3.65 -8.19
C GLY A 169 0.11 4.66 -7.37
N GLN A 170 0.48 5.93 -7.49
CA GLN A 170 -0.14 7.04 -6.74
C GLN A 170 -1.52 7.45 -7.28
N THR A 171 -1.78 7.26 -8.57
CA THR A 171 -2.95 7.83 -9.27
C THR A 171 -3.92 6.79 -9.82
N ALA A 172 -3.47 5.55 -10.00
CA ALA A 172 -4.28 4.47 -10.57
C ALA A 172 -3.95 3.13 -9.92
N THR A 173 -4.96 2.26 -9.88
CA THR A 173 -4.86 0.89 -9.37
C THR A 173 -5.63 -0.08 -10.25
N ILE A 174 -5.15 -1.31 -10.30
CA ILE A 174 -5.76 -2.44 -10.99
C ILE A 174 -5.91 -3.56 -9.96
N LEU A 175 -7.08 -4.18 -9.93
CA LEU A 175 -7.36 -5.33 -9.09
C LEU A 175 -7.44 -6.58 -9.95
N TYR A 176 -6.72 -7.62 -9.53
CA TYR A 176 -6.79 -8.94 -10.13
C TYR A 176 -7.41 -9.95 -9.17
N HIS A 177 -8.08 -10.95 -9.72
CA HIS A 177 -8.59 -12.14 -9.05
C HIS A 177 -7.90 -13.37 -9.63
N TYR A 178 -7.22 -14.09 -8.76
CA TYR A 178 -6.61 -15.38 -9.05
C TYR A 178 -7.45 -16.47 -8.37
N ASP A 179 -8.14 -17.27 -9.17
CA ASP A 179 -9.08 -18.28 -8.69
C ASP A 179 -8.38 -19.60 -8.32
N THR A 180 -9.14 -20.52 -7.72
CA THR A 180 -8.65 -21.87 -7.36
C THR A 180 -8.19 -22.71 -8.55
N ASN A 181 -8.64 -22.38 -9.76
CA ASN A 181 -8.25 -23.06 -10.99
C ASN A 181 -6.97 -22.47 -11.60
N SER A 182 -6.31 -21.55 -10.88
CA SER A 182 -5.12 -20.82 -11.32
C SER A 182 -5.37 -19.87 -12.49
N ASN A 183 -6.62 -19.45 -12.71
CA ASN A 183 -6.94 -18.42 -13.69
C ASN A 183 -6.77 -17.04 -13.06
N LEU A 184 -6.09 -16.15 -13.77
CA LEU A 184 -6.00 -14.75 -13.42
C LEU A 184 -6.96 -13.94 -14.29
N SER A 185 -7.79 -13.10 -13.65
CA SER A 185 -8.66 -12.15 -14.33
C SER A 185 -8.56 -10.78 -13.68
N GLN A 186 -8.82 -9.73 -14.45
CA GLN A 186 -8.89 -8.37 -13.92
C GLN A 186 -10.33 -8.08 -13.47
N ILE A 187 -10.48 -7.51 -12.27
CA ILE A 187 -11.75 -6.97 -11.77
C ILE A 187 -11.85 -5.51 -12.21
N ASP A 188 -12.96 -5.16 -12.85
CA ASP A 188 -13.26 -3.77 -13.19
C ASP A 188 -13.60 -2.97 -11.93
N LEU A 189 -12.80 -1.93 -11.67
CA LEU A 189 -13.01 -0.99 -10.56
C LEU A 189 -13.88 0.22 -10.98
N GLY A 190 -14.36 0.26 -12.22
CA GLY A 190 -15.16 1.37 -12.75
C GLY A 190 -14.41 2.69 -12.76
N GLY A 191 -13.09 2.66 -13.00
CA GLY A 191 -12.22 3.83 -12.98
C GLY A 191 -11.89 4.39 -11.59
N ARG A 192 -12.30 3.70 -10.51
CA ARG A 192 -12.01 4.13 -9.14
C ARG A 192 -10.57 3.81 -8.75
N TYR A 193 -9.95 4.74 -8.03
CA TYR A 193 -8.73 4.46 -7.31
C TYR A 193 -9.05 3.75 -5.99
N VAL A 194 -8.44 2.59 -5.80
CA VAL A 194 -8.60 1.76 -4.60
C VAL A 194 -7.28 1.71 -3.86
N SER A 195 -7.27 2.02 -2.56
CA SER A 195 -6.05 1.97 -1.75
C SER A 195 -5.86 0.65 -1.00
N ASN A 196 -6.92 -0.15 -0.85
CA ASN A 196 -6.89 -1.36 -0.05
C ASN A 196 -7.99 -2.33 -0.53
N VAL A 197 -7.78 -3.62 -0.31
CA VAL A 197 -8.78 -4.65 -0.53
C VAL A 197 -8.79 -5.63 0.64
N ALA A 198 -9.96 -6.14 0.97
CA ALA A 198 -10.13 -7.18 1.99
C ALA A 198 -11.23 -8.14 1.57
N VAL A 199 -11.04 -9.42 1.83
CA VAL A 199 -12.04 -10.45 1.61
C VAL A 199 -12.44 -11.07 2.93
N THR A 200 -13.71 -11.44 3.07
CA THR A 200 -14.19 -12.13 4.26
C THR A 200 -13.58 -13.52 4.39
N SER A 201 -13.30 -13.97 5.62
CA SER A 201 -12.81 -15.31 5.88
C SER A 201 -13.88 -16.41 5.83
N THR A 202 -15.17 -16.05 5.90
CA THR A 202 -16.29 -17.00 6.04
C THR A 202 -17.32 -16.94 4.92
N THR A 203 -17.22 -15.95 4.03
CA THR A 203 -18.15 -15.75 2.92
C THR A 203 -17.37 -15.39 1.65
N ASN A 204 -18.05 -15.31 0.51
CA ASN A 204 -17.44 -14.85 -0.74
C ASN A 204 -17.74 -13.38 -1.00
N HIS A 205 -17.29 -12.49 -0.09
CA HIS A 205 -17.46 -11.05 -0.23
C HIS A 205 -16.11 -10.34 -0.21
N LEU A 206 -15.89 -9.50 -1.22
CA LEU A 206 -14.75 -8.61 -1.37
C LEU A 206 -15.17 -7.17 -1.03
N PHE A 207 -14.33 -6.45 -0.31
CA PHE A 207 -14.47 -5.04 0.05
C PHE A 207 -13.29 -4.23 -0.45
N PHE A 208 -13.55 -3.02 -0.93
CA PHE A 208 -12.56 -2.06 -1.41
C PHE A 208 -13.11 -0.62 -1.44
#